data_AF-A0A2K8LSR1-F1
#
_entry.id   AF-A0A2K8LSR1-F1
#
_cell.length_a   1.000
_cell.length_b   1.000
_cell.length_c   1.000
_cell.angle_alpha   90.00
_cell.angle_beta   90.00
_cell.angle_gamma   90.00
#
_symmetry.space_group_name_H-M   'P 1'
#
loop_
_entity.id
_entity.type
_entity.pdbx_description
1 polymer ?
#
loop_
_entity_poly.entity_id
_entity_poly.type
_entity_poly.pdbx_seq_one_letter_code
_entity_poly.pdbx_strand_id
1 'polypeptide(L)'
;MTIQEQAQQLELLADQVPTGIALATKGELEDLQAQVLGLLGETGTATAIQGSVQIAIRQIDEVAASLENVRIQIREAAQHHLRG
;
A
#
# COMPACT_ATOMS: atom_id res chain seq x y z
N MET A 1 24.42 16.15 14.87
CA MET A 1 23.18 16.17 14.06
C MET A 1 22.26 17.20 14.68
N THR A 2 21.83 18.20 13.91
CA THR A 2 20.93 19.26 14.35
C THR A 2 19.47 18.82 14.26
N ILE A 3 18.57 19.53 14.93
CA ILE A 3 17.10 19.32 14.83
C ILE A 3 16.63 19.45 13.37
N GLN A 4 17.20 20.38 12.61
CA GLN A 4 16.89 20.57 11.19
C GLN A 4 17.36 19.38 10.35
N GLU A 5 18.56 18.87 10.61
CA GLU A 5 19.09 17.68 9.94
C GLU A 5 18.25 16.43 10.27
N GLN A 6 17.79 16.28 11.51
CA GLN A 6 16.90 15.19 11.92
C GLN A 6 15.55 15.26 11.22
N ALA A 7 14.92 16.44 11.18
CA ALA A 7 13.65 16.63 10.49
C ALA A 7 13.75 16.32 8.99
N GLN A 8 14.84 16.75 8.33
CA GLN A 8 15.08 16.43 6.92
C GLN A 8 15.26 14.93 6.70
N GLN A 9 15.98 14.23 7.58
CA GLN A 9 16.12 12.77 7.47
C GLN A 9 14.79 12.04 7.66
N LEU A 10 13.93 12.51 8.55
CA LEU A 10 12.60 11.93 8.76
C LEU A 10 11.70 12.11 7.53
N GLU A 11 11.72 13.29 6.89
CA GLU A 11 10.98 13.50 5.62
C GLU A 11 11.45 12.53 4.53
N LEU A 12 12.77 12.33 4.39
CA LEU A 12 13.33 11.35 3.45
C LEU A 12 12.93 9.91 3.77
N LEU A 13 12.76 9.56 5.05
CA LEU A 13 12.27 8.25 5.47
C LEU A 13 10.77 8.09 5.19
N ALA A 14 9.97 9.14 5.37
CA ALA A 14 8.54 9.11 5.03
C ALA A 14 8.31 8.84 3.54
N ASP A 15 9.14 9.43 2.67
CA ASP A 15 9.08 9.21 1.22
C ASP A 15 9.47 7.78 0.80
N GLN A 16 10.17 7.03 1.67
CA GLN A 16 10.52 5.63 1.44
C GLN A 16 9.40 4.64 1.81
N VAL A 17 8.32 5.10 2.43
CA VAL A 17 7.22 4.21 2.83
C VAL A 17 6.50 3.67 1.58
N PRO A 18 6.43 2.33 1.39
CA PRO A 18 6.08 1.70 0.10
C PRO A 18 4.56 1.66 -0.20
N THR A 19 3.85 2.77 0.01
CA THR A 19 2.42 2.91 -0.29
C THR A 19 2.09 2.60 -1.75
N GLY A 20 2.93 3.07 -2.68
CA GLY A 20 2.75 2.83 -4.11
C GLY A 20 2.89 1.37 -4.52
N ILE A 21 3.74 0.59 -3.84
CA ILE A 21 3.89 -0.85 -4.11
C ILE A 21 2.61 -1.59 -3.76
N ALA A 22 2.00 -1.29 -2.59
CA ALA A 22 0.74 -1.90 -2.20
C ALA A 22 -0.37 -1.60 -3.23
N LEU A 23 -0.50 -0.34 -3.66
CA LEU A 23 -1.48 0.04 -4.69
C LEU A 23 -1.22 -0.63 -6.05
N ALA A 24 0.05 -0.77 -6.45
CA ALA A 24 0.42 -1.47 -7.67
C ALA A 24 0.05 -2.96 -7.62
N THR A 25 0.35 -3.65 -6.51
CA THR A 25 -0.01 -5.05 -6.31
C THR A 25 -1.53 -5.26 -6.36
N LYS A 26 -2.32 -4.32 -5.84
CA LYS A 26 -3.78 -4.36 -6.00
C LYS A 26 -4.20 -4.34 -7.46
N GLY A 27 -3.65 -3.42 -8.26
CA GLY A 27 -3.95 -3.34 -9.70
C GLY A 27 -3.57 -4.64 -10.44
N GLU A 28 -2.40 -5.19 -10.14
CA GLU A 28 -1.96 -6.48 -10.72
C GLU A 28 -2.91 -7.64 -10.39
N LEU A 29 -3.50 -7.66 -9.19
CA LEU A 29 -4.49 -8.66 -8.80
C LEU A 29 -5.84 -8.46 -9.51
N GLU A 30 -6.26 -7.22 -9.74
CA GLU A 30 -7.46 -6.91 -10.52
C GLU A 30 -7.28 -7.38 -11.99
N ASP A 31 -6.11 -7.13 -12.58
CA ASP A 31 -5.77 -7.60 -13.92
C ASP A 31 -5.69 -9.14 -13.98
N LEU A 32 -5.12 -9.77 -12.96
CA LEU A 32 -5.08 -11.24 -12.84
C LEU A 32 -6.50 -11.82 -12.78
N GLN A 33 -7.39 -11.17 -12.04
CA GLN A 33 -8.79 -11.59 -11.92
C GLN A 33 -9.49 -11.57 -13.29
N ALA A 34 -9.30 -10.51 -14.07
CA ALA A 34 -9.86 -10.38 -15.41
C ALA A 34 -9.32 -11.46 -16.35
N GLN A 35 -8.01 -11.74 -16.30
CA GLN A 35 -7.38 -12.79 -17.10
C GLN A 35 -7.90 -14.19 -16.76
N VAL A 36 -8.05 -14.51 -15.46
CA VAL A 36 -8.60 -15.81 -15.03
C VAL A 36 -10.03 -15.99 -15.54
N LEU A 37 -10.87 -14.95 -15.45
CA LEU A 37 -12.23 -15.00 -15.98
C LEU A 37 -12.24 -15.19 -17.50
N GLY A 38 -11.36 -14.49 -18.23
CA GLY A 38 -11.25 -14.65 -19.68
C GLY A 38 -10.83 -16.05 -20.12
N LEU A 39 -9.97 -16.72 -19.35
CA LEU A 39 -9.47 -18.06 -19.66
C LEU A 39 -10.45 -19.18 -19.28
N LEU A 40 -11.08 -19.05 -18.11
CA LEU A 40 -11.91 -20.12 -17.54
C LEU A 40 -13.41 -19.90 -17.79
N GLY A 41 -13.82 -18.71 -18.22
CA GLY A 41 -15.23 -18.31 -18.29
C GLY A 41 -15.90 -18.31 -16.92
N GLU A 42 -17.24 -18.29 -16.92
CA GLU A 42 -18.07 -18.34 -15.72
C GLU A 42 -18.17 -19.77 -15.15
N THR A 43 -17.03 -20.33 -14.75
CA THR A 43 -16.95 -21.64 -14.10
C THR A 43 -16.83 -21.50 -12.58
N GLY A 44 -17.21 -22.54 -11.85
CA GLY A 44 -17.07 -22.56 -10.38
C GLY A 44 -15.62 -22.37 -9.91
N THR A 45 -14.63 -22.84 -10.69
CA THR A 45 -13.20 -22.61 -10.41
C THR A 45 -12.84 -21.13 -10.55
N ALA A 46 -13.32 -20.45 -11.59
CA ALA A 46 -13.10 -19.02 -11.76
C ALA A 46 -13.69 -18.22 -10.58
N THR A 47 -14.91 -18.55 -10.15
CA THR A 47 -15.55 -17.94 -8.97
C THR A 47 -14.74 -18.13 -7.69
N ALA A 48 -14.21 -19.32 -7.46
CA ALA A 48 -13.39 -19.60 -6.27
C ALA A 48 -12.08 -18.79 -6.27
N ILE A 49 -11.42 -18.68 -7.43
CA ILE A 49 -10.22 -17.85 -7.59
C ILE A 49 -10.57 -16.36 -7.40
N GLN A 50 -11.65 -15.87 -8.02
CA GLN A 50 -12.13 -14.49 -7.84
C GLN A 50 -12.35 -14.17 -6.36
N GLY A 51 -12.99 -15.05 -5.60
CA GLY A 51 -13.19 -14.87 -4.16
C GLY A 51 -11.87 -14.77 -3.39
N SER A 52 -10.88 -15.59 -3.75
CA SER A 52 -9.55 -15.57 -3.14
C SER A 52 -8.79 -14.27 -3.44
N VAL A 53 -8.87 -13.82 -4.70
CA VAL A 53 -8.29 -12.54 -5.15
C VAL A 53 -8.95 -11.36 -4.44
N GLN A 54 -10.28 -11.35 -4.28
CA GLN A 54 -10.99 -10.29 -3.55
C GLN A 54 -10.61 -10.22 -2.06
N ILE A 55 -10.27 -11.35 -1.43
CA ILE A 55 -9.73 -11.36 -0.06
C ILE A 55 -8.35 -10.68 -0.05
N ALA A 56 -7.47 -11.06 -0.99
CA ALA A 56 -6.13 -10.47 -1.08
C ALA A 56 -6.18 -8.95 -1.36
N ILE A 57 -7.05 -8.50 -2.26
CA ILE A 57 -7.25 -7.06 -2.55
C ILE A 57 -7.64 -6.29 -1.28
N ARG A 58 -8.56 -6.82 -0.47
CA ARG A 58 -8.96 -6.18 0.79
C ARG A 58 -7.81 -6.09 1.79
N GLN A 59 -7.02 -7.15 1.91
CA GLN A 59 -5.81 -7.14 2.76
C GLN A 59 -4.80 -6.09 2.28
N ILE A 60 -4.64 -5.94 0.97
CA ILE A 60 -3.77 -4.91 0.39
C ILE A 60 -4.31 -3.51 0.68
N ASP A 61 -5.62 -3.28 0.60
CA ASP A 61 -6.22 -1.98 0.97
C ASP A 61 -5.93 -1.64 2.45
N GLU A 62 -6.04 -2.60 3.35
CA GLU A 62 -5.69 -2.43 4.77
C GLU A 62 -4.19 -2.14 4.98
N VAL A 63 -3.33 -2.83 4.24
CA VAL A 63 -1.87 -2.60 4.26
C VAL A 63 -1.54 -1.21 3.71
N ALA A 64 -2.14 -0.80 2.58
CA ALA A 64 -1.92 0.50 1.98
C ALA A 64 -2.33 1.63 2.94
N ALA A 65 -3.48 1.51 3.60
CA ALA A 65 -3.93 2.46 4.62
C ALA A 65 -2.98 2.49 5.83
N SER A 66 -2.51 1.33 6.29
CA SER A 66 -1.54 1.24 7.39
C SER A 66 -0.20 1.88 7.04
N LEU A 67 0.30 1.65 5.83
CA LEU A 67 1.52 2.28 5.31
C LEU A 67 1.34 3.80 5.20
N GLU A 68 0.20 4.28 4.72
CA GLU A 68 -0.09 5.71 4.67
C GLU A 68 -0.05 6.34 6.07
N ASN A 69 -0.64 5.66 7.08
CA ASN A 69 -0.57 6.13 8.46
C ASN A 69 0.87 6.17 8.98
N VAL A 70 1.72 5.19 8.65
CA VAL A 70 3.15 5.21 9.01
C VAL A 70 3.84 6.42 8.37
N ARG A 71 3.59 6.68 7.08
CA ARG A 71 4.13 7.86 6.38
C ARG A 71 3.73 9.16 7.08
N ILE A 72 2.45 9.30 7.43
CA ILE A 72 1.93 10.48 8.13
C ILE A 72 2.63 10.65 9.48
N GLN A 73 2.73 9.59 10.30
CA GLN A 73 3.38 9.66 11.60
C GLN A 73 4.85 10.08 11.52
N ILE A 74 5.59 9.60 10.51
CA ILE A 74 6.99 10.00 10.30
C ILE A 74 7.08 11.50 9.95
N ARG A 75 6.20 12.00 9.08
CA ARG A 75 6.15 13.43 8.73
C ARG A 75 5.74 14.29 9.91
N GLU A 76 4.76 13.85 10.68
CA GLU A 76 4.37 14.53 11.92
C GLU A 76 5.55 14.63 12.89
N ALA A 77 6.30 13.54 13.07
CA ALA A 77 7.52 13.55 13.88
C ALA A 77 8.57 14.54 13.34
N ALA A 78 8.75 14.64 12.03
CA ALA A 78 9.65 15.63 11.41
C ALA A 78 9.20 17.06 11.71
N GLN A 79 7.90 17.34 11.57
CA GLN A 79 7.33 18.66 11.86
C GLN A 79 7.40 19.01 13.35
N HIS A 80 7.21 18.03 14.24
CA HIS A 80 7.35 18.24 15.69
C HIS A 80 8.77 18.69 16.04
N HIS A 81 9.81 18.06 15.49
CA HIS A 81 11.19 18.51 15.68
C HIS A 81 11.39 19.96 15.24
N LEU A 82 10.79 20.39 14.12
CA LEU A 82 10.90 21.78 13.66
C LEU A 82 10.15 22.80 14.53
N ARG A 83 9.12 22.36 15.27
CA ARG A 83 8.31 23.22 16.14
C ARG A 83 8.85 23.31 17.58
N GLY A 84 9.69 22.36 18.00
CA GLY A 84 10.26 22.26 19.36
C GLY A 84 9.48 21.30 20.22
#